data_AF-A0A846ERK5-F1
#
_entry.id   AF-A0A846ERK5-F1
#
_cell.length_a   1.000
_cell.length_b   1.000
_cell.length_c   1.000
_cell.angle_alpha   90.00
_cell.angle_beta   90.00
_cell.angle_gamma   90.00
#
_symmetry.space_group_name_H-M   'P 1'
#
loop_
_entity.id
_entity.type
_entity.pdbx_description
1 polymer ?
#
loop_
_entity_poly.entity_id
_entity_poly.type
_entity_poly.pdbx_seq_one_letter_code
_entity_poly.pdbx_strand_id
1 'polypeptide(L)'
;MLSGAVACAQRYKWRSLPVEKQQEVLDLVEQFYRQNLDINQENIYQPKTEMGKKLWQIRSQALAKQPKLLTWDEVEVEISDRRGERE
;
A
#
# COMPACT_ATOMS: atom_id res chain seq x y z
N MET A 1 -11.89 -24.40 -19.66
CA MET A 1 -12.37 -23.00 -19.73
C MET A 1 -13.44 -22.77 -18.66
N LEU A 2 -13.10 -22.61 -17.38
CA LEU A 2 -14.02 -22.14 -16.33
C LEU A 2 -13.19 -21.56 -15.17
N SER A 3 -12.59 -20.38 -15.36
CA SER A 3 -11.88 -19.67 -14.27
C SER A 3 -12.11 -18.16 -14.33
N GLY A 4 -13.28 -17.74 -14.81
CA GLY A 4 -13.68 -16.32 -14.88
C GLY A 4 -14.94 -15.97 -14.08
N ALA A 5 -15.82 -16.94 -13.82
CA ALA A 5 -17.13 -16.67 -13.21
C ALA A 5 -17.09 -16.48 -11.68
N VAL A 6 -16.15 -17.13 -10.99
CA VAL A 6 -16.08 -17.12 -9.52
C VAL A 6 -15.59 -15.77 -8.97
N ALA A 7 -14.70 -15.08 -9.69
CA ALA A 7 -14.16 -13.78 -9.27
C ALA A 7 -15.21 -12.65 -9.36
N CYS A 8 -16.17 -12.71 -10.28
CA CYS A 8 -17.19 -11.68 -10.44
C CYS A 8 -18.29 -11.75 -9.37
N ALA A 9 -18.63 -12.95 -8.88
CA ALA A 9 -19.70 -13.13 -7.89
C ALA A 9 -19.39 -12.48 -6.53
N GLN A 10 -18.11 -12.44 -6.13
CA GLN A 10 -17.70 -11.84 -4.86
C GLN A 10 -17.83 -10.30 -4.85
N ARG A 11 -17.69 -9.63 -6.01
CA ARG A 11 -17.60 -8.16 -6.12
C ARG A 11 -18.95 -7.44 -5.89
N TYR A 12 -20.07 -8.12 -6.13
CA TYR A 12 -21.41 -7.52 -6.08
C TYR A 12 -22.29 -8.06 -4.93
N LYS A 13 -21.82 -9.04 -4.16
CA LYS A 13 -22.60 -9.70 -3.11
C LYS A 13 -23.18 -8.73 -2.07
N TRP A 14 -22.45 -7.68 -1.69
CA TRP A 14 -22.93 -6.71 -0.72
C TRP A 14 -23.97 -5.74 -1.31
N ARG A 15 -23.95 -5.48 -2.63
CA ARG A 15 -24.91 -4.63 -3.34
C ARG A 15 -26.28 -5.28 -3.52
N SER A 16 -26.35 -6.61 -3.43
CA SER A 16 -27.61 -7.38 -3.47
C SER A 16 -28.24 -7.58 -2.09
N LEU A 17 -27.64 -7.06 -1.02
CA LEU A 17 -28.18 -7.19 0.33
C LEU A 17 -29.36 -6.23 0.56
N PRO A 18 -30.26 -6.54 1.51
CA PRO A 18 -31.25 -5.59 2.02
C PRO A 18 -30.57 -4.31 2.53
N VAL A 19 -31.27 -3.18 2.45
CA VAL A 19 -30.74 -1.84 2.77
C VAL A 19 -30.13 -1.79 4.18
N GLU A 20 -30.74 -2.47 5.15
CA GLU A 20 -30.27 -2.55 6.53
C GLU A 20 -28.88 -3.22 6.61
N LYS A 21 -28.67 -4.27 5.83
CA LYS A 21 -27.40 -5.00 5.78
C LYS A 21 -26.35 -4.28 4.94
N GLN A 22 -26.76 -3.47 3.97
CA GLN A 22 -25.84 -2.59 3.26
C GLN A 22 -25.28 -1.51 4.21
N GLN A 23 -26.13 -0.95 5.08
CA GLN A 23 -25.70 0.03 6.07
C GLN A 23 -24.69 -0.57 7.05
N GLU A 24 -24.91 -1.80 7.54
CA GLU A 24 -23.93 -2.50 8.39
C GLU A 24 -22.55 -2.65 7.72
N VAL A 25 -22.51 -2.88 6.40
CA VAL A 25 -21.24 -2.96 5.65
C VAL A 25 -20.59 -1.59 5.54
N LEU A 26 -21.36 -0.53 5.29
CA LEU A 26 -20.84 0.84 5.21
C LEU A 26 -20.26 1.28 6.57
N ASP A 27 -20.97 1.00 7.67
CA ASP A 27 -20.52 1.32 9.03
C ASP A 27 -19.22 0.57 9.36
N LEU A 28 -19.13 -0.71 8.97
CA LEU A 28 -17.91 -1.51 9.14
C LEU A 28 -16.74 -0.97 8.33
N VAL A 29 -16.97 -0.56 7.08
CA VAL A 29 -15.95 0.05 6.22
C VAL A 29 -15.47 1.37 6.81
N GLU A 30 -16.39 2.20 7.31
CA GLU A 30 -16.05 3.45 7.96
C GLU A 30 -15.25 3.22 9.24
N GLN A 31 -15.61 2.21 10.04
CA GLN A 31 -14.84 1.78 11.21
C GLN A 31 -13.42 1.37 10.82
N PHE A 32 -13.24 0.60 9.74
CA PHE A 32 -11.90 0.26 9.24
C PHE A 32 -11.12 1.50 8.80
N TYR A 33 -11.75 2.46 8.11
CA TYR A 33 -11.07 3.70 7.76
C TYR A 33 -10.63 4.49 8.99
N ARG A 34 -11.48 4.59 10.02
CA ARG A 34 -11.14 5.26 11.29
C ARG A 34 -10.02 4.55 12.05
N GLN A 35 -10.00 3.22 12.05
CA GLN A 35 -8.93 2.42 12.67
C GLN A 35 -7.62 2.50 11.87
N ASN A 36 -7.70 2.48 10.54
CA ASN A 36 -6.54 2.52 9.64
C ASN A 36 -6.00 3.94 9.39
N LEU A 37 -6.74 4.98 9.78
CA LEU A 37 -6.23 6.35 9.83
C LEU A 37 -5.01 6.47 10.76
N ASP A 38 -4.88 5.57 11.74
CA ASP A 38 -3.74 5.47 12.66
C ASP A 38 -2.52 4.77 12.04
N ILE A 39 -2.71 4.01 10.95
CA ILE A 39 -1.62 3.31 10.23
C ILE A 39 -0.97 4.24 9.20
N ASN A 40 -1.73 5.24 8.71
CA ASN A 40 -1.24 6.33 7.86
C ASN A 40 -0.78 7.57 8.65
N GLN A 41 -1.05 7.65 9.96
CA GLN A 41 -0.15 8.41 10.82
C GLN A 41 1.19 7.74 10.65
N GLU A 42 2.17 8.46 10.10
CA GLU A 42 3.55 8.00 10.06
C GLU A 42 3.85 7.39 11.43
N ASN A 43 3.95 6.07 11.49
CA ASN A 43 4.45 5.40 12.67
C ASN A 43 5.94 5.73 12.67
N ILE A 44 6.24 6.96 13.10
CA ILE A 44 7.59 7.48 13.20
C ILE A 44 8.21 6.62 14.27
N TYR A 45 8.94 5.61 13.84
CA TYR A 45 9.60 4.68 14.73
C TYR A 45 10.38 5.46 15.79
N GLN A 46 10.02 5.27 17.06
CA GLN A 46 10.67 5.92 18.18
C GLN A 46 11.67 4.94 18.83
N PRO A 47 12.98 5.10 18.58
CA PRO A 47 13.98 4.23 19.18
C PRO A 47 14.03 4.38 20.70
N LYS A 48 13.82 3.29 21.42
CA LYS A 48 13.80 3.26 22.89
C LYS A 48 15.20 3.11 23.52
N THR A 49 16.14 2.51 22.79
CA THR A 49 17.51 2.26 23.27
C THR A 49 18.49 3.27 22.68
N GLU A 50 19.61 3.51 23.37
CA GLU A 50 20.68 4.39 22.85
C GLU A 50 21.25 3.87 21.53
N MET A 51 21.40 2.55 21.39
CA MET A 51 21.79 1.94 20.11
C MET A 51 20.74 2.22 19.02
N GLY A 52 19.45 2.07 19.35
CA GLY A 52 18.35 2.38 18.43
C GLY A 52 18.38 3.83 17.95
N LYS A 53 18.66 4.78 18.85
CA LYS A 53 18.76 6.21 18.50
C LYS A 53 19.90 6.45 17.52
N LYS A 54 21.07 5.85 17.75
CA LYS A 54 22.22 5.93 16.83
C LYS A 54 21.89 5.36 15.46
N LEU A 55 21.29 4.16 15.40
CA LEU A 55 20.87 3.53 14.15
C LEU A 55 19.83 4.37 13.40
N TRP A 56 18.88 4.96 14.12
CA TRP A 56 17.87 5.84 13.53
C TRP A 56 18.47 7.09 12.91
N GLN A 57 19.47 7.68 13.57
CA GLN A 57 20.21 8.83 13.04
C GLN A 57 21.00 8.46 11.78
N ILE A 58 21.66 7.29 11.77
CA ILE A 58 22.36 6.77 10.58
C ILE A 58 21.37 6.56 9.41
N ARG A 59 20.22 5.93 9.67
CA ARG A 59 19.16 5.76 8.65
C ARG A 59 18.71 7.11 8.08
N SER A 60 18.48 8.09 8.94
CA SER A 60 18.03 9.43 8.52
C SER A 60 19.04 10.12 7.61
N GLN A 61 20.34 10.00 7.94
CA GLN A 61 21.42 10.51 7.10
C GLN A 61 21.53 9.77 5.76
N ALA A 62 21.31 8.46 5.74
CA ALA A 62 21.33 7.66 4.52
C ALA A 62 20.19 8.04 3.58
N LEU A 63 18.97 8.21 4.11
CA LEU A 63 17.80 8.63 3.35
C LEU A 63 17.98 10.04 2.76
N ALA A 64 18.53 10.98 3.53
CA ALA A 64 18.80 12.33 3.04
C ALA A 64 19.81 12.38 1.88
N LYS A 65 20.69 11.38 1.79
CA LYS A 65 21.69 11.25 0.72
C LYS A 65 21.24 10.32 -0.41
N GLN A 66 20.08 9.69 -0.29
CA GLN A 66 19.63 8.71 -1.27
C GLN A 66 19.24 9.44 -2.58
N PRO A 67 19.69 8.95 -3.75
CA PRO A 67 19.18 9.46 -5.01
C PRO A 67 17.67 9.22 -5.10
N LYS A 68 16.97 10.10 -5.82
CA LYS A 68 15.53 9.94 -6.05
C LYS A 68 15.27 8.56 -6.65
N LEU A 69 14.36 7.81 -6.05
CA LEU A 69 13.92 6.52 -6.61
C LEU A 69 13.23 6.76 -7.95
N LEU A 70 13.43 5.82 -8.87
CA LEU A 70 12.71 5.80 -10.13
C LEU A 70 11.21 5.68 -9.87
N THR A 71 10.43 6.41 -10.64
CA THR A 71 8.99 6.21 -10.80
C THR A 71 8.73 4.89 -11.54
N TRP A 72 7.49 4.40 -11.48
CA TRP A 72 7.12 3.16 -12.17
C TRP A 72 7.40 3.22 -13.68
N ASP A 73 7.08 4.34 -14.31
CA ASP A 73 7.35 4.55 -15.74
C ASP A 73 8.86 4.49 -16.03
N GLU A 74 9.69 5.14 -15.20
CA GLU A 74 11.15 5.11 -15.34
C GLU A 74 11.73 3.70 -15.13
N VAL A 75 11.14 2.90 -14.23
CA VAL A 75 11.52 1.48 -14.03
C VAL A 75 11.17 0.66 -15.26
N GLU A 76 10.00 0.86 -15.86
CA GLU A 76 9.62 0.15 -17.09
C GLU A 76 10.56 0.48 -18.25
N VAL A 77 10.95 1.74 -18.39
CA VAL A 77 11.97 2.15 -19.37
C VAL A 77 13.29 1.42 -19.13
N GLU A 78 13.80 1.42 -17.90
CA GLU A 78 15.04 0.73 -17.56
C GLU A 78 14.96 -0.78 -17.87
N ILE A 79 13.83 -1.41 -17.59
CA ILE A 79 13.61 -2.85 -17.87
C ILE A 79 13.64 -3.12 -19.37
N SER A 80 12.93 -2.33 -20.18
CA SER A 80 12.92 -2.51 -21.64
C SER A 80 14.30 -2.25 -22.25
N ASP A 81 15.03 -1.24 -21.77
CA ASP A 81 16.40 -0.94 -22.20
C ASP A 81 17.34 -2.12 -21.89
N ARG A 82 17.26 -2.70 -20.69
CA ARG A 82 18.06 -3.88 -20.30
C ARG A 82 17.72 -5.14 -21.12
N ARG A 83 16.51 -5.23 -21.67
CA ARG A 83 16.05 -6.36 -22.49
C ARG A 83 16.30 -6.16 -23.99
N GLY A 84 16.78 -4.98 -24.40
CA GLY A 84 16.99 -4.64 -25.81
C GLY A 84 15.68 -4.45 -26.59
N GLU A 85 14.57 -4.15 -25.91
CA GLU A 85 13.25 -3.98 -26.53
C GLU A 85 13.09 -2.60 -27.22
N ARG A 86 14.12 -1.74 -27.17
CA ARG A 86 14.14 -0.40 -27.77
C ARG A 86 15.10 -0.24 -28.97
N GLU A 87 15.80 -1.29 -29.39
CA GLU A 87 16.56 -1.33 -30.65
C GLU A 87 15.70 -1.80 -31.82
#